data_AF-A0A1G8FW48-F1
#
_entry.id   AF-A0A1G8FW48-F1
#
_cell.length_a   1.000
_cell.length_b   1.000
_cell.length_c   1.000
_cell.angle_alpha   90.00
_cell.angle_beta   90.00
_cell.angle_gamma   90.00
#
_symmetry.space_group_name_H-M   'P 1'
#
loop_
_entity.id
_entity.type
_entity.pdbx_description
1 polymer ?
#
loop_
_entity_poly.entity_id
_entity_poly.type
_entity_poly.pdbx_seq_one_letter_code
_entity_poly.pdbx_strand_id
1 'polypeptide(L)'
;MTRQEKRALRLQICRTLDEHCGNCETKKQALKGKSGSAWDAANQSLQAYCNTQCPVGKQLHALASKLEGVQIRPGSIEVQPVLKVRPKPIKLMEVVSKPREELTPESYMQDREKGLRDWQIAIQYDITPSGLYSRKKRWREQGLLAENEQRRKKA
;
A
#
# COMPACT_ATOMS: atom_id res chain seq x y z
N MET A 1 -19.89 -11.77 -18.17
CA MET A 1 -18.50 -12.27 -18.17
C MET A 1 -18.40 -13.58 -17.39
N THR A 2 -17.78 -14.57 -17.99
CA THR A 2 -17.48 -15.87 -17.37
C THR A 2 -16.27 -15.76 -16.42
N ARG A 3 -16.08 -16.79 -15.58
CA ARG A 3 -14.90 -16.88 -14.69
C ARG A 3 -13.58 -16.92 -15.48
N GLN A 4 -13.56 -17.56 -16.64
CA GLN A 4 -12.38 -17.65 -17.51
C GLN A 4 -12.04 -16.29 -18.13
N GLU A 5 -13.03 -15.53 -18.59
CA GLU A 5 -12.84 -14.18 -19.13
C GLU A 5 -12.30 -13.20 -18.08
N LYS A 6 -12.82 -13.26 -16.85
CA LYS A 6 -12.32 -12.43 -15.73
C LYS A 6 -10.87 -12.76 -15.40
N ARG A 7 -10.50 -14.05 -15.44
CA ARG A 7 -9.11 -14.49 -15.23
C ARG A 7 -8.19 -13.98 -16.36
N ALA A 8 -8.63 -14.07 -17.61
CA ALA A 8 -7.87 -13.59 -18.76
C ALA A 8 -7.59 -12.08 -18.68
N LEU A 9 -8.61 -11.27 -18.35
CA LEU A 9 -8.44 -9.81 -18.18
C LEU A 9 -7.48 -9.47 -17.04
N ARG A 10 -7.58 -10.16 -15.89
CA ARG A 10 -6.64 -9.96 -14.77
C ARG A 10 -5.19 -10.26 -15.17
N LEU A 11 -4.97 -11.35 -15.90
CA LEU A 11 -3.65 -11.71 -16.40
C LEU A 11 -3.12 -10.69 -17.40
N GLN A 12 -3.98 -10.17 -18.28
CA GLN A 12 -3.62 -9.11 -19.23
C GLN A 12 -3.22 -7.82 -18.51
N ILE A 13 -3.96 -7.43 -17.47
CA ILE A 13 -3.61 -6.29 -16.61
C ILE A 13 -2.25 -6.50 -15.95
N CYS A 14 -2.01 -7.68 -15.34
CA CYS A 14 -0.72 -7.98 -14.70
C CYS A 14 0.45 -7.90 -15.69
N ARG A 15 0.34 -8.56 -16.86
CA ARG A 15 1.39 -8.50 -17.90
C ARG A 15 1.68 -7.07 -18.33
N THR A 16 0.63 -6.28 -18.56
CA THR A 16 0.78 -4.87 -18.96
C THR A 16 1.51 -4.06 -17.90
N LEU A 17 1.21 -4.29 -16.61
CA LEU A 17 1.90 -3.63 -15.51
C LEU A 17 3.39 -4.04 -15.42
N ASP A 18 3.68 -5.33 -15.56
CA ASP A 18 5.05 -5.86 -15.46
C ASP A 18 5.92 -5.38 -16.63
N GLU A 19 5.43 -5.50 -17.87
CA GLU A 19 6.19 -5.19 -19.08
C GLU A 19 6.35 -3.68 -19.29
N HIS A 20 5.28 -2.90 -19.08
CA HIS A 20 5.28 -1.47 -19.41
C HIS A 20 5.46 -0.55 -18.20
N CYS A 21 4.85 -0.86 -17.06
CA CYS A 21 4.91 0.03 -15.89
C CYS A 21 6.12 -0.25 -15.00
N GLY A 22 6.55 -1.52 -14.89
CA GLY A 22 7.74 -1.92 -14.13
C GLY A 22 9.03 -1.27 -14.64
N ASN A 23 9.14 -1.12 -15.96
CA ASN A 23 10.30 -0.54 -16.63
C ASN A 23 10.10 0.90 -17.12
N CYS A 24 9.03 1.58 -16.69
CA CYS A 24 8.69 2.90 -17.19
C CYS A 24 9.77 3.95 -16.83
N GLU A 25 10.50 4.43 -17.83
CA GLU A 25 11.54 5.46 -17.66
C GLU A 25 10.97 6.79 -17.16
N THR A 26 9.75 7.18 -17.59
CA THR A 26 9.07 8.37 -17.07
C THR A 26 8.85 8.28 -15.56
N LYS A 27 8.47 7.10 -15.05
CA LYS A 27 8.33 6.86 -13.60
C LYS A 27 9.67 6.92 -12.88
N LYS A 28 10.71 6.29 -13.43
CA LYS A 28 12.06 6.31 -12.84
C LYS A 28 12.61 7.73 -12.77
N GLN A 29 12.48 8.51 -13.85
CA GLN A 29 12.96 9.89 -13.91
C GLN A 29 12.15 10.82 -13.00
N ALA A 30 10.81 10.69 -12.98
CA ALA A 30 9.96 11.53 -12.15
C ALA A 30 10.25 11.41 -10.64
N LEU A 31 10.74 10.25 -10.19
CA LEU A 31 11.02 9.96 -8.79
C LEU A 31 12.52 9.95 -8.43
N LYS A 32 13.42 10.09 -9.42
CA LYS A 32 14.87 9.99 -9.23
C LYS A 32 15.36 11.03 -8.22
N GLY A 33 16.05 10.58 -7.17
CA GLY A 33 16.69 11.44 -6.17
C GLY A 33 15.73 12.23 -5.28
N LYS A 34 14.41 11.96 -5.34
CA LYS A 34 13.41 12.63 -4.50
C LYS A 34 13.14 11.82 -3.23
N SER A 35 12.95 12.50 -2.11
CA SER A 35 12.62 11.89 -0.82
C SER A 35 11.63 12.77 -0.03
N GLY A 36 10.95 12.18 0.96
CA GLY A 36 9.99 12.88 1.81
C GLY A 36 8.88 13.59 1.02
N SER A 37 8.55 14.82 1.41
CA SER A 37 7.49 15.62 0.78
C SER A 37 7.72 15.89 -0.70
N ALA A 38 8.97 15.99 -1.14
CA ALA A 38 9.31 16.17 -2.55
C ALA A 38 9.02 14.90 -3.38
N TRP A 39 9.16 13.72 -2.75
CA TRP A 39 8.76 12.46 -3.37
C TRP A 39 7.24 12.37 -3.48
N ASP A 40 6.50 12.74 -2.44
CA ASP A 40 5.04 12.69 -2.43
C ASP A 40 4.43 13.56 -3.53
N ALA A 41 4.87 14.82 -3.66
CA ALA A 41 4.41 15.74 -4.70
C ALA A 41 4.74 15.22 -6.12
N ALA A 42 5.93 14.66 -6.31
CA ALA A 42 6.34 14.08 -7.57
C ALA A 42 5.54 12.81 -7.91
N ASN A 43 5.24 11.99 -6.92
CA ASN A 43 4.44 10.79 -7.07
C ASN A 43 2.98 11.13 -7.40
N GLN A 44 2.39 12.17 -6.78
CA GLN A 44 1.07 12.67 -7.15
C GLN A 44 1.04 13.17 -8.60
N SER A 45 2.04 13.95 -9.01
CA SER A 45 2.15 14.45 -10.39
C SER A 45 2.29 13.28 -11.39
N LEU A 46 3.09 12.28 -11.05
CA LEU A 46 3.25 11.06 -11.85
C LEU A 46 1.94 10.26 -11.93
N GLN A 47 1.21 10.12 -10.83
CA GLN A 47 -0.09 9.44 -10.81
C GLN A 47 -1.11 10.17 -11.69
N ALA A 48 -1.15 11.50 -11.63
CA ALA A 48 -2.01 12.31 -12.50
C ALA A 48 -1.69 12.04 -13.98
N TYR A 49 -0.40 12.06 -14.35
CA TYR A 49 0.04 11.70 -15.70
C TYR A 49 -0.37 10.27 -16.08
N CYS A 50 -0.10 9.29 -15.22
CA CYS A 50 -0.44 7.89 -15.46
C CYS A 50 -1.94 7.67 -15.68
N ASN A 51 -2.79 8.43 -14.99
CA ASN A 51 -4.24 8.28 -15.10
C ASN A 51 -4.85 9.04 -16.29
N THR A 52 -4.26 10.17 -16.70
CA THR A 52 -4.89 11.07 -17.68
C THR A 52 -4.21 11.07 -19.06
N GLN A 53 -2.89 10.93 -19.09
CA GLN A 53 -2.08 11.14 -20.29
C GLN A 53 -1.42 9.84 -20.78
N CYS A 54 -1.01 8.96 -19.87
CA CYS A 54 -0.31 7.72 -20.22
C CYS A 54 -1.20 6.80 -21.09
N PRO A 55 -0.75 6.41 -22.30
CA PRO A 55 -1.49 5.49 -23.17
C PRO A 55 -1.74 4.12 -22.51
N VAL A 56 -0.74 3.59 -21.81
CA VAL A 56 -0.85 2.32 -21.07
C VAL A 56 -1.84 2.46 -19.91
N GLY A 57 -1.83 3.61 -19.22
CA GLY A 57 -2.81 3.91 -18.17
C GLY A 57 -4.24 3.90 -18.68
N LYS A 58 -4.49 4.51 -19.86
CA LYS A 58 -5.81 4.48 -20.51
C LYS A 58 -6.23 3.06 -20.87
N GLN A 59 -5.31 2.24 -21.37
CA GLN A 59 -5.57 0.82 -21.67
C GLN A 59 -5.92 0.04 -20.39
N LEU A 60 -5.18 0.26 -19.29
CA LEU A 60 -5.46 -0.37 -18.00
C LEU A 60 -6.83 0.03 -17.44
N HIS A 61 -7.20 1.31 -17.53
CA HIS A 61 -8.55 1.79 -17.14
C HIS A 61 -9.66 1.13 -17.96
N ALA A 62 -9.45 0.93 -19.27
CA ALA A 62 -10.40 0.23 -20.12
C ALA A 62 -10.52 -1.26 -19.76
N LEU A 63 -9.40 -1.93 -19.46
CA LEU A 63 -9.40 -3.33 -19.01
C LEU A 63 -10.04 -3.51 -17.64
N ALA A 64 -9.77 -2.59 -16.70
CA ALA A 64 -10.38 -2.58 -15.38
C ALA A 64 -11.89 -2.32 -15.45
N SER A 65 -12.32 -1.37 -16.29
CA SER A 65 -13.76 -1.10 -16.52
C SER A 65 -14.48 -2.32 -17.07
N LYS A 66 -13.86 -3.04 -18.02
CA LYS A 66 -14.39 -4.31 -18.54
C LYS A 66 -14.48 -5.38 -17.46
N LEU A 67 -13.49 -5.46 -16.57
CA LEU A 67 -13.43 -6.46 -15.51
C LEU A 67 -14.49 -6.24 -14.42
N GLU A 68 -14.70 -4.98 -14.02
CA GLU A 68 -15.67 -4.62 -12.97
C GLU A 68 -17.09 -4.43 -13.49
N GLY A 69 -17.26 -4.24 -14.81
CA GLY A 69 -18.57 -3.98 -15.40
C GLY A 69 -19.08 -2.56 -15.10
N VAL A 70 -18.21 -1.67 -14.65
CA VAL A 70 -18.49 -0.26 -14.33
C VAL A 70 -17.50 0.60 -15.10
N GLN A 71 -17.95 1.76 -15.60
CA GLN A 71 -17.06 2.70 -16.28
C GLN A 71 -16.16 3.39 -15.24
N ILE A 72 -14.92 2.94 -15.12
CA ILE A 72 -13.92 3.58 -14.25
C ILE A 72 -13.39 4.78 -15.01
N ARG A 73 -13.87 5.97 -14.64
CA ARG A 73 -13.29 7.23 -15.13
C ARG A 73 -12.10 7.59 -14.23
N PRO A 74 -10.99 8.09 -14.80
CA PRO A 74 -9.94 8.68 -13.97
C PRO A 74 -10.57 9.82 -13.17
N GLY A 75 -10.67 9.65 -11.86
CA GLY A 75 -11.14 10.71 -10.97
C GLY A 75 -10.26 11.93 -11.16
N SER A 76 -10.86 13.10 -11.35
CA SER A 76 -10.15 14.36 -11.19
C SER A 76 -9.54 14.34 -9.80
N ILE A 77 -8.21 14.36 -9.73
CA ILE A 77 -7.50 14.67 -8.50
C ILE A 77 -7.77 16.16 -8.29
N GLU A 78 -8.93 16.49 -7.72
CA GLU A 78 -9.10 17.77 -7.07
C GLU A 78 -8.08 17.75 -5.93
N VAL A 79 -6.94 18.38 -6.19
CA VAL A 79 -6.02 18.79 -5.13
C VAL A 79 -6.85 19.77 -4.32
N GLN A 80 -7.55 19.28 -3.29
CA GLN A 80 -8.09 20.18 -2.30
C GLN A 80 -6.88 20.95 -1.77
N PRO A 81 -6.82 22.28 -1.96
CA PRO A 81 -5.82 23.06 -1.27
C PRO A 81 -6.03 22.75 0.21
N VAL A 82 -4.93 22.52 0.93
CA VAL A 82 -4.95 22.38 2.39
C VAL A 82 -5.44 23.71 2.95
N LEU A 83 -6.74 23.95 2.91
CA LEU A 83 -7.37 25.00 3.65
C LEU A 83 -7.29 24.55 5.10
N LYS A 84 -6.54 25.32 5.88
CA LYS A 84 -6.61 25.30 7.34
C LYS A 84 -8.04 25.66 7.75
N VAL A 85 -8.97 24.72 7.64
CA VAL A 85 -10.34 24.90 8.11
C VAL A 85 -10.39 24.40 9.54
N ARG A 86 -10.67 25.32 10.46
CA ARG A 86 -10.93 25.03 11.88
C ARG A 86 -11.96 23.90 11.97
N PRO A 87 -11.79 22.91 12.87
CA PRO A 87 -12.71 21.80 12.96
C PRO A 87 -14.06 22.31 13.46
N LYS A 88 -15.11 22.19 12.64
CA LYS A 88 -16.49 22.14 13.15
C LYS A 88 -16.77 20.73 13.66
N PRO A 89 -17.54 20.58 14.75
CA PRO A 89 -17.71 19.31 15.43
C PRO A 89 -18.48 18.35 14.53
N ILE A 90 -17.78 17.34 14.03
CA ILE A 90 -18.40 16.20 13.38
C ILE A 90 -19.12 15.45 14.50
N LYS A 91 -20.43 15.26 14.36
CA LYS A 91 -21.16 14.26 15.15
C LYS A 91 -20.55 12.90 14.79
N LEU A 92 -19.56 12.49 15.58
CA LEU A 92 -19.02 11.14 15.60
C LEU A 92 -20.22 10.23 15.86
N MET A 93 -20.66 9.50 14.84
CA MET A 93 -21.26 8.22 15.13
C MET A 93 -20.21 7.48 15.93
N GLU A 94 -20.52 7.17 17.20
CA GLU A 94 -19.73 6.25 18.00
C GLU A 94 -19.76 4.92 17.27
N VAL A 95 -18.80 4.74 16.36
CA VAL A 95 -18.36 3.43 15.97
C VAL A 95 -17.81 2.88 17.27
N VAL A 96 -18.57 1.99 17.89
CA VAL A 96 -18.14 1.16 19.01
C VAL A 96 -16.99 0.31 18.48
N SER A 97 -15.80 0.92 18.42
CA SER A 97 -14.56 0.24 18.15
C SER A 97 -14.34 -0.65 19.34
N LYS A 98 -14.55 -1.96 19.13
CA LYS A 98 -14.08 -2.99 20.06
C LYS A 98 -12.65 -2.61 20.50
N PRO A 99 -12.30 -2.75 21.79
CA PRO A 99 -10.96 -2.45 22.26
C PRO A 99 -9.98 -3.20 21.36
N ARG A 100 -9.22 -2.43 20.59
CA ARG A 100 -8.28 -2.95 19.59
C ARG A 100 -7.19 -3.65 20.39
N GLU A 101 -7.12 -4.97 20.32
CA GLU A 101 -6.06 -5.71 21.00
C GLU A 101 -4.72 -5.19 20.49
N GLU A 102 -3.94 -4.59 21.39
CA GLU A 102 -2.65 -4.03 21.03
C GLU A 102 -1.65 -5.18 20.87
N LEU A 103 -1.03 -5.29 19.68
CA LEU A 103 0.06 -6.24 19.48
C LEU A 103 1.23 -5.88 20.41
N THR A 104 1.53 -6.77 21.36
CA THR A 104 2.66 -6.72 22.29
C THR A 104 3.81 -7.64 21.81
N PRO A 105 5.03 -7.53 22.37
CA PRO A 105 6.12 -8.46 22.08
C PRO A 105 5.77 -9.93 22.35
N GLU A 106 5.07 -10.20 23.44
CA GLU A 106 4.73 -11.56 23.89
C GLU A 106 3.70 -12.20 22.96
N SER A 107 2.64 -11.46 22.62
CA SER A 107 1.62 -11.91 21.66
C SER A 107 2.20 -12.10 20.26
N TYR A 108 3.11 -11.22 19.84
CA TYR A 108 3.89 -11.40 18.62
C TYR A 108 4.70 -12.71 18.64
N MET A 109 5.41 -13.01 19.73
CA MET A 109 6.20 -14.24 19.84
C MET A 109 5.34 -15.50 19.86
N GLN A 110 4.20 -15.48 20.57
CA GLN A 110 3.24 -16.59 20.56
C GLN A 110 2.70 -16.89 19.16
N ASP A 111 2.37 -15.85 18.39
CA ASP A 111 1.89 -16.06 17.01
C ASP A 111 3.01 -16.52 16.08
N ARG A 112 4.26 -16.13 16.34
CA ARG A 112 5.44 -16.68 15.66
C ARG A 112 5.65 -18.16 15.99
N GLU A 113 5.45 -18.59 17.24
CA GLU A 113 5.53 -19.99 17.66
C GLU A 113 4.43 -20.85 17.03
N LYS A 114 3.23 -20.28 16.85
CA LYS A 114 2.14 -20.90 16.05
C LYS A 114 2.46 -20.97 14.55
N GLY A 115 3.62 -20.47 14.11
CA GLY A 115 4.06 -20.52 12.72
C GLY A 115 3.52 -19.40 11.83
N LEU A 116 2.87 -18.36 12.39
CA LEU A 116 2.40 -17.24 11.60
C LEU A 116 3.56 -16.41 11.05
N ARG A 117 3.44 -16.03 9.78
CA ARG A 117 4.35 -15.09 9.13
C ARG A 117 4.00 -13.68 9.53
N ASP A 118 4.99 -12.79 9.53
CA ASP A 118 4.84 -11.40 9.97
C ASP A 118 3.69 -10.66 9.26
N TRP A 119 3.45 -10.93 7.98
CA TRP A 119 2.34 -10.33 7.23
C TRP A 119 0.97 -10.83 7.70
N GLN A 120 0.86 -12.06 8.19
CA GLN A 120 -0.38 -12.62 8.74
C GLN A 120 -0.68 -12.01 10.11
N ILE A 121 0.36 -11.85 10.94
CA ILE A 121 0.27 -11.18 12.24
C ILE A 121 -0.13 -9.70 12.02
N ALA A 122 0.45 -9.02 11.04
CA ALA A 122 0.08 -7.65 10.70
C ALA A 122 -1.42 -7.52 10.37
N ILE A 123 -1.97 -8.44 9.57
CA ILE A 123 -3.41 -8.46 9.23
C ILE A 123 -4.27 -8.75 10.47
N GLN A 124 -3.87 -9.73 11.29
CA GLN A 124 -4.62 -10.15 12.48
C GLN A 124 -4.81 -9.00 13.48
N TYR A 125 -3.79 -8.14 13.61
CA TYR A 125 -3.82 -6.99 14.51
C TYR A 125 -4.19 -5.67 13.82
N ASP A 126 -4.57 -5.73 12.54
CA ASP A 126 -4.93 -4.56 11.71
C ASP A 126 -3.83 -3.48 11.71
N ILE A 127 -2.58 -3.93 11.59
CA ILE A 127 -1.37 -3.10 11.54
C ILE A 127 -0.80 -3.18 10.12
N THR A 128 -0.30 -2.06 9.60
CA THR A 128 0.41 -2.08 8.32
C THR A 128 1.75 -2.82 8.43
N PRO A 129 2.28 -3.41 7.34
CA PRO A 129 3.60 -4.05 7.36
C PRO A 129 4.73 -3.13 7.85
N SER A 130 4.67 -1.84 7.48
CA SER A 130 5.61 -0.82 7.96
C SER A 130 5.42 -0.51 9.45
N GLY A 131 4.17 -0.48 9.93
CA GLY A 131 3.85 -0.33 11.36
C GLY A 131 4.39 -1.48 12.19
N LEU A 132 4.25 -2.71 11.72
CA LEU A 132 4.81 -3.90 12.38
C LEU A 132 6.35 -3.85 12.41
N TYR A 133 6.99 -3.45 11.30
CA TYR A 133 8.44 -3.28 11.24
C TYR A 133 8.96 -2.28 12.28
N SER A 134 8.32 -1.11 12.39
CA SER A 134 8.69 -0.08 13.37
C SER A 134 8.48 -0.54 14.81
N ARG A 135 7.41 -1.29 15.10
CA ARG A 135 7.18 -1.91 16.42
C ARG A 135 8.29 -2.91 16.75
N LYS A 136 8.59 -3.85 15.85
CA LYS A 136 9.69 -4.82 16.00
C LYS A 136 11.06 -4.17 16.15
N LYS A 137 11.30 -3.02 15.50
CA LYS A 137 12.53 -2.25 15.68
C LYS A 137 12.62 -1.73 17.12
N ARG A 138 11.58 -1.06 17.61
CA ARG A 138 11.52 -0.55 19.00
C ARG A 138 11.66 -1.67 20.02
N TRP A 139 11.02 -2.82 19.82
CA TRP A 139 11.14 -3.95 20.74
C TRP A 139 12.55 -4.54 20.78
N ARG A 140 13.27 -4.56 19.66
CA ARG A 140 14.69 -4.95 19.64
C ARG A 140 15.57 -3.93 20.34
N GLU A 141 15.35 -2.63 20.10
CA GLU A 141 16.05 -1.55 20.79
C GLU A 141 15.82 -1.59 22.31
N GLN A 142 14.66 -2.10 22.75
CA GLN A 142 14.30 -2.30 24.16
C GLN A 142 14.75 -3.67 24.71
N GLY A 143 15.37 -4.54 23.91
CA GLY A 143 15.78 -5.89 24.32
C GLY A 143 14.63 -6.89 24.52
N LEU A 144 13.40 -6.54 24.12
CA LEU A 144 12.19 -7.37 24.24
C LEU A 144 12.06 -8.40 23.11
N LEU A 145 12.83 -8.24 22.03
CA LEU A 145 13.01 -9.23 20.98
C LEU A 145 14.50 -9.41 20.72
N ALA A 146 14.92 -10.65 20.50
CA ALA A 146 16.28 -10.94 20.07
C ALA A 146 16.57 -10.23 18.74
N GLU A 147 17.76 -9.61 18.61
CA GLU A 147 18.26 -9.25 17.29
C GLU A 147 18.45 -10.54 16.50
N ASN A 148 17.78 -10.65 15.35
CA ASN A 148 17.88 -11.84 14.49
C ASN A 148 19.35 -12.17 14.22
N GLU A 149 19.84 -13.22 14.87
CA GLU A 149 21.19 -13.77 14.81
C GLU A 149 21.43 -14.55 13.49
N GLN A 150 20.82 -14.10 12.39
CA GLN A 150 20.87 -14.77 11.08
C GLN A 150 21.67 -14.00 10.02
N ARG A 151 22.34 -12.89 10.38
CA ARG A 151 23.34 -12.24 9.52
C ARG A 151 24.80 -12.62 9.83
N ARG A 152 25.08 -13.45 10.83
CA ARG A 152 26.44 -13.85 11.23
C ARG A 152 26.94 -15.22 10.71
N LYS A 153 26.17 -15.94 9.88
CA LYS A 153 26.61 -17.24 9.31
C LYS A 153 26.75 -17.27 7.78
N LYS A 154 26.92 -16.10 7.14
CA LYS A 154 27.41 -16.00 5.76
C LYS A 154 28.38 -14.82 5.63
N ALA A 155 29.55 -15.00 6.23
CA ALA A 155 30.80 -14.36 5.85
C ALA A 155 31.84 -15.48 5.76
#